data_AF-A0A534ZGH8-F1
#
_entry.id   AF-A0A534ZGH8-F1
#
_cell.length_a   1.000
_cell.length_b   1.000
_cell.length_c   1.000
_cell.angle_alpha   90.00
_cell.angle_beta   90.00
_cell.angle_gamma   90.00
#
_symmetry.space_group_name_H-M   'P 1'
#
loop_
_entity.id
_entity.type
_entity.pdbx_description
1 polymer ?
#
loop_
_entity_poly.entity_id
_entity_poly.type
_entity_poly.pdbx_seq_one_letter_code
_entity_poly.pdbx_strand_id
1 'polypeptide(L)'
;MSSEQVLVGLAGVLVVLALWSAIFATRADRATRRAIMLADSRWEATTRPVPHLSFTGAPSVGQPLEVEVENLGGTLAAGGVIVQSGDDLYAGSLILPEKSPARRVSLPPVMKAWQRLNQPRTLLLVVRDAGGRCWDCLDGGKPIKDPHRWLAGQLRELRLQGVVDFPGVTGTGKR
;
A
#
# COMPACT_ATOMS: atom_id res chain seq x y z
N MET A 1 18.11 -22.00 -65.03
CA MET A 1 17.13 -21.39 -64.11
C MET A 1 16.62 -20.12 -64.76
N SER A 2 15.31 -19.98 -64.97
CA SER A 2 14.74 -18.74 -65.49
C SER A 2 14.67 -17.68 -64.37
N SER A 3 14.81 -16.41 -64.73
CA SER A 3 14.74 -15.27 -63.81
C SER A 3 13.47 -15.26 -62.95
N GLU A 4 12.36 -15.76 -63.50
CA GLU A 4 11.07 -15.89 -62.81
C GLU A 4 11.13 -16.89 -61.63
N GLN A 5 11.84 -18.01 -61.78
CA GLN A 5 12.00 -19.00 -60.70
C GLN A 5 12.83 -18.44 -59.53
N VAL A 6 13.81 -17.59 -59.85
CA VAL A 6 14.64 -16.90 -58.83
C VAL A 6 13.79 -15.88 -58.05
N LEU A 7 12.94 -15.13 -58.74
CA LEU A 7 12.02 -14.15 -58.14
C LEU A 7 10.98 -14.80 -57.22
N VAL A 8 10.38 -15.91 -57.65
CA VAL A 8 9.41 -16.66 -56.83
C VAL A 8 10.10 -17.27 -55.59
N GLY A 9 11.31 -17.79 -55.74
CA GLY A 9 12.11 -18.28 -54.61
C GLY A 9 12.42 -17.19 -53.58
N LEU A 10 12.83 -16.00 -54.04
CA LEU A 10 13.09 -14.83 -53.19
C LEU A 10 11.84 -14.34 -52.46
N ALA A 11 10.70 -14.28 -53.15
CA ALA A 11 9.42 -13.91 -52.54
C ALA A 11 9.02 -14.91 -51.45
N GLY A 12 9.20 -16.21 -51.69
CA GLY A 12 8.94 -17.25 -50.69
C GLY A 12 9.81 -17.09 -49.44
N VAL A 13 11.11 -16.84 -49.62
CA VAL A 13 12.04 -16.58 -48.50
C VAL A 13 11.65 -15.32 -47.73
N LEU A 14 11.29 -14.23 -48.41
CA LEU A 14 10.84 -12.99 -47.77
C LEU A 14 9.58 -13.18 -46.93
N VAL A 15 8.60 -13.93 -47.41
CA VAL A 15 7.37 -14.24 -46.65
C VAL A 15 7.68 -15.06 -45.41
N VAL A 16 8.56 -16.07 -45.53
CA VAL A 16 8.99 -16.89 -44.38
C VAL A 16 9.74 -16.04 -43.35
N LEU A 17 10.65 -15.17 -43.78
CA LEU A 17 11.39 -14.26 -42.90
C LEU A 17 10.45 -13.23 -42.24
N ALA A 18 9.50 -12.66 -42.99
CA ALA A 18 8.51 -11.74 -42.46
C ALA A 18 7.62 -12.40 -41.40
N LEU A 19 7.14 -13.61 -41.67
CA LEU A 19 6.34 -14.39 -40.72
C LEU A 19 7.14 -14.71 -39.44
N TRP A 20 8.40 -15.14 -39.58
CA TRP A 20 9.29 -15.37 -38.44
C TRP A 20 9.54 -14.09 -37.64
N SER A 21 9.78 -12.96 -38.32
CA SER A 21 9.98 -11.67 -37.67
C SER A 21 8.77 -11.24 -36.84
N ALA A 22 7.54 -11.45 -37.34
CA ALA A 22 6.31 -11.14 -36.63
C ALA A 22 6.12 -12.04 -35.39
N ILE A 23 6.47 -13.32 -35.49
CA ILE A 23 6.46 -14.25 -34.35
C ILE A 23 7.49 -13.81 -33.29
N PHE A 24 8.70 -13.45 -33.69
CA PHE A 24 9.70 -12.97 -32.73
C PHE A 24 9.31 -11.63 -32.10
N ALA A 25 8.77 -10.70 -32.88
CA ALA A 25 8.29 -9.41 -32.38
C ALA A 25 7.18 -9.57 -31.34
N THR A 26 6.19 -10.44 -31.60
CA THR A 26 5.09 -10.70 -30.66
C THR A 26 5.56 -11.42 -29.39
N ARG A 27 6.53 -12.35 -29.50
CA ARG A 27 7.14 -12.99 -28.33
C ARG A 27 7.97 -12.01 -27.51
N ALA A 28 8.72 -11.13 -28.18
CA ALA A 28 9.50 -10.09 -27.53
C ALA A 28 8.58 -9.11 -26.78
N ASP A 29 7.50 -8.61 -27.40
CA ASP A 29 6.54 -7.72 -26.73
C ASP A 29 5.94 -8.37 -25.47
N ARG A 30 5.55 -9.65 -25.57
CA ARG A 30 5.05 -10.40 -24.39
C ARG A 30 6.10 -10.56 -23.30
N ALA A 31 7.36 -10.82 -23.66
CA ALA A 31 8.45 -10.92 -22.70
C ALA A 31 8.71 -9.57 -22.02
N THR A 32 8.73 -8.47 -22.78
CA THR A 32 8.90 -7.11 -22.27
C THR A 32 7.78 -6.72 -21.30
N ARG A 33 6.52 -6.96 -21.65
CA ARG A 33 5.38 -6.67 -20.75
C ARG A 33 5.47 -7.45 -19.44
N ARG A 34 5.85 -8.73 -19.50
CA ARG A 34 6.07 -9.55 -18.29
C ARG A 34 7.24 -9.02 -17.46
N ALA A 35 8.33 -8.60 -18.10
CA ALA A 35 9.48 -8.04 -17.41
C ALA A 35 9.12 -6.72 -16.71
N ILE A 36 8.34 -5.85 -17.36
CA ILE A 36 7.83 -4.61 -16.76
C ILE A 36 6.97 -4.93 -15.54
N MET A 37 5.99 -5.82 -15.68
CA MET A 37 5.11 -6.22 -14.56
C MET A 37 5.91 -6.82 -13.38
N LEU A 38 6.93 -7.63 -13.67
CA LEU A 38 7.83 -8.19 -12.65
C LEU A 38 8.69 -7.11 -12.00
N ALA A 39 9.16 -6.13 -12.76
CA ALA A 39 9.90 -4.99 -12.23
C ALA A 39 9.02 -4.14 -11.31
N ASP A 40 7.79 -3.84 -11.73
CA ASP A 40 6.81 -3.07 -10.95
C ASP A 40 6.46 -3.78 -9.64
N SER A 41 6.18 -5.08 -9.68
CA SER A 41 5.88 -5.86 -8.47
C SER A 41 7.06 -5.95 -7.49
N ARG A 42 8.30 -6.06 -7.99
CA ARG A 42 9.50 -6.01 -7.13
C ARG A 42 9.71 -4.62 -6.53
N TRP A 43 9.48 -3.58 -7.32
CA TRP A 43 9.55 -2.21 -6.85
C TRP A 43 8.51 -1.93 -5.77
N GLU A 44 7.28 -2.39 -5.97
CA GLU A 44 6.22 -2.30 -4.97
C GLU A 44 6.57 -3.04 -3.68
N ALA A 45 7.08 -4.27 -3.78
CA ALA A 45 7.51 -5.03 -2.61
C ALA A 45 8.61 -4.32 -1.81
N THR A 46 9.49 -3.57 -2.48
CA THR A 46 10.59 -2.84 -1.84
C THR A 46 10.15 -1.51 -1.23
N THR A 47 9.24 -0.80 -1.91
CA THR A 47 8.80 0.54 -1.49
C THR A 47 7.61 0.54 -0.55
N ARG A 48 6.91 -0.59 -0.44
CA ARG A 48 5.73 -0.72 0.42
C ARG A 48 6.10 -0.65 1.90
N PRO A 49 5.46 0.24 2.68
CA PRO A 49 5.62 0.28 4.12
C PRO A 49 5.00 -0.94 4.79
N VAL A 50 5.65 -1.39 5.86
CA VAL A 50 5.18 -2.53 6.68
C VAL A 50 5.27 -2.10 8.14
N PRO A 51 4.32 -1.25 8.60
CA PRO A 51 4.26 -0.88 10.01
C PRO A 51 3.85 -2.09 10.86
N HIS A 52 4.50 -2.26 11.99
CA HIS A 52 4.12 -3.21 13.01
C HIS A 52 3.93 -2.47 14.34
N LEU A 53 2.83 -2.79 15.02
CA LEU A 53 2.39 -2.14 16.25
C LEU A 53 2.52 -3.13 17.40
N SER A 54 3.35 -2.80 18.38
CA SER A 54 3.45 -3.50 19.64
C SER A 54 2.86 -2.65 20.77
N PHE A 55 2.06 -3.28 21.62
CA PHE A 55 1.41 -2.63 22.75
C PHE A 55 2.16 -2.98 24.03
N THR A 56 2.65 -1.97 24.75
CA THR A 56 3.41 -2.14 25.99
C THR A 56 2.50 -2.35 27.20
N GLY A 57 1.23 -1.93 27.13
CA GLY A 57 0.23 -2.14 28.18
C GLY A 57 -1.09 -1.42 27.89
N ALA A 58 -2.10 -1.67 28.72
CA ALA A 58 -3.35 -0.92 28.69
C ALA A 58 -3.19 0.40 29.47
N PRO A 59 -3.60 1.55 28.90
CA PRO A 59 -3.50 2.85 29.55
C PRO A 59 -4.56 2.96 30.66
N SER A 60 -4.29 3.82 31.62
CA SER A 60 -5.33 4.24 32.58
C SER A 60 -6.39 5.07 31.86
N VAL A 61 -7.62 5.08 32.38
CA VAL A 61 -8.75 5.77 31.74
C VAL A 61 -8.41 7.26 31.50
N GLY A 62 -8.56 7.71 30.26
CA GLY A 62 -8.28 9.10 29.86
C GLY A 62 -6.80 9.46 29.70
N GLN A 63 -5.88 8.52 29.91
CA GLN A 63 -4.46 8.69 29.56
C GLN A 63 -4.23 8.29 28.11
N PRO A 64 -3.23 8.88 27.44
CA PRO A 64 -2.88 8.45 26.09
C PRO A 64 -2.34 7.02 26.09
N LEU A 65 -2.60 6.30 25.00
CA LEU A 65 -2.07 4.96 24.77
C LEU A 65 -0.65 5.06 24.21
N GLU A 66 0.32 4.48 24.90
CA GLU A 66 1.67 4.29 24.35
C GLU A 66 1.70 3.06 23.45
N VAL A 67 2.09 3.27 22.20
CA VAL A 67 2.26 2.20 21.21
C VAL A 67 3.67 2.26 20.67
N GLU A 68 4.35 1.13 20.62
CA GLU A 68 5.62 1.00 19.93
C GLU A 68 5.32 0.68 18.45
N VAL A 69 5.82 1.53 17.57
CA VAL A 69 5.63 1.41 16.13
C VAL A 69 6.98 1.22 15.49
N GLU A 70 7.16 0.10 14.80
CA GLU A 70 8.31 -0.15 13.91
C GLU A 70 7.83 -0.16 12.46
N ASN A 71 8.73 0.15 11.53
CA ASN A 71 8.44 0.02 10.10
C ASN A 71 9.51 -0.87 9.49
N LEU A 72 9.11 -2.03 8.98
CA LEU A 72 10.03 -3.02 8.39
C LEU A 72 10.20 -2.83 6.87
N GLY A 73 9.34 -2.01 6.26
CA GLY A 73 9.29 -1.79 4.82
C GLY A 73 9.81 -0.42 4.40
N GLY A 74 9.31 0.02 3.24
CA GLY A 74 9.61 1.33 2.66
C GLY A 74 9.06 2.51 3.47
N THR A 75 9.35 3.73 3.03
CA THR A 75 9.01 4.97 3.78
C THR A 75 7.49 5.15 3.95
N LEU A 76 7.07 5.32 5.20
CA LEU A 76 5.71 5.69 5.59
C LEU A 76 5.62 7.23 5.58
N ALA A 77 5.23 7.78 4.44
CA ALA A 77 5.16 9.23 4.24
C ALA A 77 4.01 9.86 5.04
N ALA A 78 2.92 9.13 5.18
CA ALA A 78 1.82 9.45 6.09
C ALA A 78 1.08 8.18 6.48
N GLY A 79 0.46 8.15 7.64
CA GLY A 79 -0.37 7.03 8.07
C GLY A 79 -1.40 7.48 9.09
N GLY A 80 -2.48 6.72 9.18
CA GLY A 80 -3.51 6.87 10.19
C GLY A 80 -3.65 5.56 10.95
N VAL A 81 -3.69 5.64 12.27
CA VAL A 81 -3.94 4.50 13.14
C VAL A 81 -5.11 4.80 14.05
N ILE A 82 -5.99 3.80 14.22
CA ILE A 82 -7.05 3.80 15.22
C ILE A 82 -6.93 2.52 16.03
N VAL A 83 -6.88 2.66 17.35
CA VAL A 83 -6.76 1.56 18.31
C VAL A 83 -7.87 1.66 19.33
N GLN A 84 -8.45 0.53 19.70
CA GLN A 84 -9.38 0.41 20.81
C GLN A 84 -8.66 -0.24 21.99
N SER A 85 -8.75 0.35 23.18
CA SER A 85 -8.23 -0.25 24.41
C SER A 85 -9.13 0.11 25.58
N GLY A 86 -9.57 -0.88 26.35
CA GLY A 86 -10.54 -0.67 27.42
C GLY A 86 -11.85 -0.12 26.87
N ASP A 87 -12.27 1.01 27.41
CA ASP A 87 -13.51 1.72 27.04
C ASP A 87 -13.24 2.91 26.12
N ASP A 88 -12.02 3.07 25.61
CA ASP A 88 -11.58 4.24 24.84
C ASP A 88 -11.09 3.86 23.44
N LEU A 89 -11.34 4.76 22.49
CA LEU A 89 -10.79 4.76 21.14
C LEU A 89 -9.69 5.81 21.06
N TYR A 90 -8.56 5.40 20.51
CA TYR A 90 -7.36 6.20 20.34
C TYR A 90 -7.09 6.36 18.85
N ALA A 91 -6.68 7.55 18.42
CA ALA A 91 -6.30 7.75 17.03
C ALA A 91 -5.12 8.70 16.91
N GLY A 92 -4.31 8.49 15.88
CA GLY A 92 -3.17 9.36 15.61
C GLY A 92 -2.62 9.16 14.22
N SER A 93 -1.86 10.15 13.77
CA SER A 93 -1.11 10.08 12.52
C SER A 93 0.27 9.50 12.74
N LEU A 94 0.75 8.71 11.79
CA LEU A 94 2.09 8.12 11.80
C LEU A 94 2.90 8.67 10.63
N ILE A 95 4.19 8.92 10.87
CA ILE A 95 5.19 9.23 9.84
C ILE A 95 6.47 8.51 10.26
N LEU A 96 6.97 7.61 9.41
CA LEU A 96 8.15 6.81 9.74
C LEU A 96 9.07 6.70 8.51
N PRO A 97 10.39 6.84 8.70
CA PRO A 97 11.34 6.59 7.62
C PRO A 97 11.33 5.11 7.22
N GLU A 98 11.95 4.80 6.07
CA GLU A 98 12.23 3.42 5.67
C GLU A 98 12.97 2.67 6.79
N LYS A 99 12.55 1.43 7.06
CA LYS A 99 13.19 0.52 8.03
C LYS A 99 13.43 1.16 9.41
N SER A 100 12.45 1.94 9.88
CA SER A 100 12.53 2.58 11.19
C SER A 100 12.49 1.52 12.30
N PRO A 101 13.41 1.56 13.28
CA PRO A 101 13.30 0.74 14.48
C PRO A 101 12.05 1.11 15.28
N ALA A 102 11.68 0.25 16.22
CA ALA A 102 10.56 0.49 17.13
C ALA A 102 10.72 1.83 17.86
N ARG A 103 9.70 2.68 17.75
CA ARG A 103 9.61 3.99 18.40
C ARG A 103 8.29 4.10 19.13
N ARG A 104 8.33 4.68 20.33
CA ARG A 104 7.11 4.97 21.08
C ARG A 104 6.38 6.15 20.48
N VAL A 105 5.10 5.95 20.21
CA VAL A 105 4.15 6.96 19.76
C VAL A 105 3.01 7.00 20.77
N SER A 106 2.63 8.20 21.17
CA SER A 106 1.52 8.43 22.08
C SER A 106 0.26 8.71 21.26
N LEU A 107 -0.77 7.89 21.44
CA LEU A 107 -2.07 8.08 20.80
C LEU A 107 -3.04 8.71 21.79
N PRO A 108 -3.60 9.90 21.53
CA PRO A 108 -4.58 10.51 22.41
C PRO A 108 -5.93 9.77 22.36
N PRO A 109 -6.68 9.74 23.47
CA PRO A 109 -8.06 9.27 23.46
C PRO A 109 -8.93 10.25 22.67
N VAL A 110 -9.83 9.72 21.86
CA VAL A 110 -10.68 10.48 20.94
C VAL A 110 -12.14 10.37 21.34
N MET A 111 -12.60 9.17 21.68
CA MET A 111 -13.97 8.92 22.10
C MET A 111 -14.07 7.64 22.92
N LYS A 112 -15.22 7.42 23.56
CA LYS A 112 -15.53 6.16 24.20
C LYS A 112 -15.83 5.08 23.16
N ALA A 113 -15.32 3.88 23.38
CA ALA A 113 -15.59 2.71 22.57
C ALA A 113 -17.01 2.19 22.84
N TRP A 114 -17.61 1.52 21.85
CA TRP A 114 -18.94 0.90 21.99
C TRP A 114 -18.89 -0.43 22.77
N GLN A 115 -17.71 -1.03 22.91
CA GLN A 115 -17.47 -2.29 23.61
C GLN A 115 -16.19 -2.17 24.43
N ARG A 116 -16.19 -2.81 25.60
CA ARG A 116 -14.99 -2.91 26.41
C ARG A 116 -14.08 -4.01 25.89
N LEU A 117 -12.82 -3.68 25.62
CA LEU A 117 -11.78 -4.65 25.24
C LEU A 117 -10.69 -4.72 26.30
N ASN A 118 -10.36 -5.94 26.73
CA ASN A 118 -9.29 -6.17 27.72
C ASN A 118 -7.89 -6.02 27.12
N GLN A 119 -7.74 -6.21 25.81
CA GLN A 119 -6.48 -6.08 25.10
C GLN A 119 -6.60 -5.00 24.01
N PRO A 120 -5.55 -4.19 23.79
CA PRO A 120 -5.53 -3.24 22.70
C PRO A 120 -5.72 -3.94 21.35
N ARG A 121 -6.61 -3.40 20.52
CA ARG A 121 -6.87 -3.91 19.17
C ARG A 121 -6.81 -2.78 18.16
N THR A 122 -5.96 -2.93 17.15
CA THR A 122 -5.92 -2.02 16.01
C THR A 122 -7.18 -2.23 15.16
N LEU A 123 -7.96 -1.16 15.00
CA LEU A 123 -9.19 -1.16 14.19
C LEU A 123 -8.98 -0.55 12.81
N LEU A 124 -7.95 0.29 12.65
CA LEU A 124 -7.56 0.87 11.38
C LEU A 124 -6.06 1.10 11.38
N LEU A 125 -5.39 0.67 10.31
CA LEU A 125 -4.01 1.02 10.04
C LEU A 125 -3.86 1.26 8.55
N VAL A 126 -3.88 2.54 8.16
CA VAL A 126 -3.73 2.95 6.78
C VAL A 126 -2.43 3.69 6.61
N VAL A 127 -1.74 3.44 5.51
CA VAL A 127 -0.44 4.02 5.23
C VAL A 127 -0.36 4.50 3.80
N ARG A 128 0.30 5.64 3.62
CA ARG A 128 0.75 6.17 2.35
C ARG A 128 2.26 5.98 2.19
N ASP A 129 2.66 5.38 1.07
CA ASP A 129 4.07 5.22 0.71
C ASP A 129 4.67 6.51 0.11
N ALA A 130 5.99 6.53 -0.06
CA ALA A 130 6.69 7.66 -0.71
C ALA A 130 6.27 7.88 -2.17
N GLY A 131 5.74 6.86 -2.85
CA GLY A 131 5.18 6.97 -4.20
C GLY A 131 3.76 7.53 -4.22
N GLY A 132 3.18 7.82 -3.06
CA GLY A 132 1.83 8.36 -2.89
C GLY A 132 0.70 7.33 -2.91
N ARG A 133 1.00 6.03 -3.02
CA ARG A 133 0.00 4.94 -2.97
C ARG A 133 -0.41 4.68 -1.52
N CYS A 134 -1.66 4.29 -1.33
CA CYS A 134 -2.20 3.99 -0.01
C CYS A 134 -2.45 2.49 0.16
N TRP A 135 -2.25 2.01 1.39
CA TRP A 135 -2.27 0.61 1.76
C TRP A 135 -3.05 0.43 3.07
N ASP A 136 -3.91 -0.58 3.12
CA ASP A 136 -4.58 -1.06 4.33
C ASP A 136 -3.72 -2.15 4.98
N CYS A 137 -3.00 -1.78 6.03
CA CYS A 137 -2.00 -2.61 6.69
C CYS A 137 -2.56 -3.51 7.79
N LEU A 138 -3.87 -3.55 8.04
CA LEU A 138 -4.45 -4.48 9.02
C LEU A 138 -4.36 -5.94 8.56
N ASP A 139 -4.74 -6.21 7.31
CA ASP A 139 -4.83 -7.56 6.74
C ASP A 139 -3.86 -7.72 5.55
N GLY A 140 -2.56 -7.62 5.83
CA GLY A 140 -1.54 -7.95 4.85
C GLY A 140 -1.34 -6.90 3.75
N GLY A 141 -1.66 -5.62 4.02
CA GLY A 141 -1.33 -4.45 3.18
C GLY A 141 -1.99 -4.45 1.82
N LYS A 142 -3.32 -4.40 1.79
CA LYS A 142 -4.09 -4.35 0.54
C LYS A 142 -4.01 -2.95 -0.08
N PRO A 143 -3.83 -2.81 -1.41
CA PRO A 143 -3.78 -1.50 -2.05
C PRO A 143 -5.16 -0.83 -2.02
N ILE A 144 -5.17 0.46 -1.70
CA ILE A 144 -6.38 1.30 -1.66
C ILE A 144 -6.38 2.20 -2.90
N LYS A 145 -7.38 2.02 -3.77
CA LYS A 145 -7.51 2.78 -5.03
C LYS A 145 -7.98 4.22 -4.83
N ASP A 146 -8.99 4.42 -3.99
CA ASP A 146 -9.56 5.73 -3.67
C ASP A 146 -9.48 5.94 -2.15
N PRO A 147 -8.37 6.54 -1.65
CA PRO A 147 -8.14 6.70 -0.22
C PRO A 147 -9.20 7.55 0.46
N HIS A 148 -9.73 8.57 -0.22
CA HIS A 148 -10.74 9.47 0.32
C HIS A 148 -12.06 8.73 0.57
N ARG A 149 -12.56 8.04 -0.46
CA ARG A 149 -13.79 7.25 -0.33
C ARG A 149 -13.63 6.08 0.63
N TRP A 150 -12.50 5.37 0.58
CA TRP A 150 -12.24 4.22 1.44
C TRP A 150 -12.18 4.64 2.91
N LEU A 151 -11.41 5.68 3.23
CA LEU A 151 -11.25 6.16 4.60
C LEU A 151 -12.58 6.69 5.16
N ALA A 152 -13.34 7.45 4.37
CA ALA A 152 -14.67 7.91 4.77
C ALA A 152 -15.61 6.73 5.11
N GLY A 153 -15.53 5.64 4.34
CA GLY A 153 -16.27 4.39 4.63
C GLY A 153 -15.87 3.77 5.96
N GLN A 154 -14.56 3.61 6.19
CA GLN A 154 -14.04 3.04 7.43
C GLN A 154 -14.37 3.89 8.66
N LEU A 155 -14.19 5.21 8.59
CA LEU A 155 -14.51 6.12 9.69
C LEU A 155 -16.01 6.12 10.01
N ARG A 156 -16.87 5.99 8.99
CA ARG A 156 -18.32 5.88 9.20
C ARG A 156 -18.68 4.58 9.91
N GLU A 157 -18.07 3.45 9.54
CA GLU A 157 -18.27 2.15 10.20
C GLU A 157 -17.83 2.19 11.67
N LEU A 158 -16.73 2.88 11.96
CA LEU A 158 -16.21 3.08 13.31
C LEU A 158 -16.90 4.22 14.08
N ARG A 159 -17.90 4.91 13.48
CA ARG A 159 -18.58 6.09 14.04
C ARG A 159 -17.65 7.25 14.41
N LEU A 160 -16.51 7.36 13.73
CA LEU A 160 -15.48 8.38 13.89
C LEU A 160 -15.56 9.50 12.84
N GLN A 161 -16.57 9.48 11.98
CA GLN A 161 -16.76 10.50 10.95
C GLN A 161 -16.89 11.89 11.58
N GLY A 162 -16.03 12.83 11.17
CA GLY A 162 -15.99 14.19 11.70
C GLY A 162 -15.29 14.34 13.05
N VAL A 163 -14.87 13.24 13.68
CA VAL A 163 -14.11 13.26 14.93
C VAL A 163 -12.61 13.13 14.67
N VAL A 164 -12.24 12.29 13.69
CA VAL A 164 -10.85 12.09 13.25
C VAL A 164 -10.78 12.27 11.75
N ASP A 165 -9.67 12.84 11.28
CA ASP A 165 -9.31 12.89 9.87
C ASP A 165 -7.81 12.59 9.70
N PHE A 166 -7.43 12.06 8.54
CA PHE A 166 -6.06 11.73 8.17
C PHE A 166 -5.69 12.40 6.84
N PRO A 167 -5.54 13.74 6.81
CA PRO A 167 -5.30 14.49 5.58
C PRO A 167 -3.98 14.13 4.89
N GLY A 168 -2.98 13.62 5.63
CA GLY A 168 -1.73 13.14 5.04
C GLY A 168 -1.92 11.91 4.13
N VAL A 169 -2.94 11.09 4.40
CA VAL A 169 -3.28 9.88 3.65
C VAL A 169 -4.17 10.22 2.45
N THR A 170 -5.18 11.07 2.65
CA THR A 170 -6.15 11.45 1.61
C THR A 170 -5.69 12.61 0.72
N GLY A 171 -4.72 13.40 1.17
CA GLY A 171 -4.26 14.59 0.45
C GLY A 171 -3.62 14.26 -0.90
N THR A 172 -3.65 15.23 -1.82
CA THR A 172 -2.81 15.18 -3.02
C THR A 172 -1.36 15.15 -2.57
N GLY A 173 -0.65 14.05 -2.82
CA GLY A 173 0.76 13.94 -2.46
C GLY A 173 1.46 15.08 -3.16
N LYS A 174 2.01 16.03 -2.39
CA LYS A 174 2.80 17.09 -2.99
C LYS A 174 3.99 16.41 -3.66
N ARG A 175 4.00 16.54 -4.99
CA ARG A 175 5.16 16.31 -5.86
C ARG A 175 6.33 17.16 -5.40
#